data_AF-A0A928UBW4-F1
#
_entry.id   AF-A0A928UBW4-F1
#
_cell.length_a   1.000
_cell.length_b   1.000
_cell.length_c   1.000
_cell.angle_alpha   90.00
_cell.angle_beta   90.00
_cell.angle_gamma   90.00
#
_symmetry.space_group_name_H-M   'P 1'
#
loop_
_entity.id
_entity.type
_entity.pdbx_description
1 polymer ?
#
loop_
_entity_poly.entity_id
_entity_poly.type
_entity_poly.pdbx_seq_one_letter_code
_entity_poly.pdbx_strand_id
1 'polypeptide(L)'
;MKKDVITYTNELDSYTSGVAYSKNKLNKFKTARTGLQVYQTYLEDINIVDRCMSCHPGIDKPESVSEEQPYASHPDRQLYLGNHPPEKFGCVLCHEGQSSATSGVKKAHGEVEYWLTPIYRGVVAQASCIRCHNGVREVKGAEVLWEGKKLFGNLVVMVAMIQKVLEV
;
A
#
# COMPACT_ATOMS: atom_id res chain seq x y z
N MET A 1 36.64 -2.92 40.98
CA MET A 1 36.94 -4.22 40.35
C MET A 1 35.74 -5.16 40.29
N LYS A 2 35.20 -5.73 41.38
CA LYS A 2 34.04 -6.64 41.28
C LYS A 2 32.74 -5.97 40.81
N LYS A 3 32.53 -4.71 41.20
CA LYS A 3 31.32 -3.94 40.85
C LYS A 3 31.26 -3.63 39.35
N ASP A 4 32.40 -3.26 38.77
CA ASP A 4 32.54 -2.92 37.36
C ASP A 4 32.32 -4.15 36.47
N VAL A 5 32.88 -5.31 36.87
CA VAL A 5 32.67 -6.58 36.17
C VAL A 5 31.19 -6.97 36.12
N ILE A 6 30.45 -6.79 37.23
CA ILE A 6 29.01 -7.09 37.31
C ILE A 6 28.20 -6.16 36.40
N THR A 7 28.55 -4.87 36.34
CA THR A 7 27.89 -3.90 35.45
C THR A 7 28.06 -4.28 33.99
N TYR A 8 29.28 -4.59 33.55
CA TYR A 8 29.55 -4.96 32.15
C TYR A 8 28.93 -6.31 31.77
N THR A 9 28.85 -7.28 32.70
CA THR A 9 28.11 -8.53 32.45
C THR A 9 26.62 -8.29 32.27
N ASN A 10 26.00 -7.41 33.07
CA ASN A 10 24.57 -7.11 32.95
C ASN A 10 24.25 -6.38 31.64
N GLU A 11 25.13 -5.47 31.20
CA GLU A 11 25.00 -4.82 29.89
C GLU A 11 25.13 -5.83 28.75
N LEU A 12 26.15 -6.70 28.78
CA LEU A 12 26.34 -7.78 27.79
C LEU A 12 25.16 -8.76 27.76
N ASP A 13 24.59 -9.11 28.91
CA ASP A 13 23.40 -9.96 29.02
C ASP A 13 22.15 -9.30 28.41
N SER A 14 22.02 -7.97 28.53
CA SER A 14 20.94 -7.21 27.89
C SER A 14 21.05 -7.21 26.36
N TYR A 15 22.28 -7.09 25.82
CA TYR A 15 22.51 -7.15 24.38
C TYR A 15 22.35 -8.56 23.83
N THR A 16 22.90 -9.56 24.53
CA THR A 16 22.84 -10.95 24.10
C THR A 16 21.43 -11.53 24.20
N SER A 17 20.60 -11.08 25.16
CA SER A 17 19.19 -11.46 25.24
C SER A 17 18.37 -10.89 24.07
N GLY A 18 18.60 -9.65 23.65
CA GLY A 18 18.00 -9.07 22.44
C GLY A 18 18.42 -9.79 21.15
N VAL A 19 19.69 -10.19 21.06
CA VAL A 19 20.21 -11.00 19.95
C VAL A 19 19.61 -12.41 19.97
N ALA A 20 19.52 -13.05 21.13
CA ALA A 20 18.93 -14.38 21.28
C ALA A 20 17.44 -14.39 20.91
N TYR A 21 16.69 -13.38 21.35
CA TYR A 21 15.29 -13.17 20.95
C TYR A 21 15.14 -13.04 19.43
N SER A 22 15.96 -12.18 18.81
CA SER A 22 15.95 -11.97 17.36
C SER A 22 16.34 -13.24 16.58
N LYS A 23 17.32 -13.99 17.09
CA LYS A 23 17.80 -15.26 16.51
C LYS A 23 16.73 -16.36 16.60
N ASN A 24 15.96 -16.39 17.69
CA ASN A 24 14.85 -17.32 17.86
C ASN A 24 13.69 -17.01 16.89
N LYS A 25 13.32 -15.73 16.75
CA LYS A 25 12.37 -15.27 15.71
C LYS A 25 12.84 -15.64 14.31
N LEU A 26 14.12 -15.40 13.99
CA LEU A 26 14.71 -15.74 12.70
C LEU A 26 14.69 -17.25 12.42
N ASN A 27 15.00 -18.08 13.42
CA ASN A 27 14.98 -19.53 13.27
C ASN A 27 13.56 -20.05 13.06
N LYS A 28 12.56 -19.54 13.80
CA LYS A 28 11.13 -19.83 13.55
C LYS A 28 10.71 -19.39 12.14
N PHE A 29 11.16 -18.22 11.69
CA PHE A 29 10.89 -17.73 10.34
C PHE A 29 11.54 -18.64 9.26
N LYS A 30 12.74 -19.17 9.51
CA LYS A 30 13.43 -20.10 8.60
C LYS A 30 12.77 -21.47 8.52
N THR A 31 12.28 -22.02 9.63
CA THR A 31 11.61 -23.34 9.66
C THR A 31 10.16 -23.26 9.19
N ALA A 32 9.50 -22.10 9.33
CA ALA A 32 8.16 -21.85 8.81
C ALA A 32 8.13 -21.41 7.33
N ARG A 33 9.29 -21.30 6.66
CA ARG A 33 9.34 -21.00 5.23
C ARG A 33 8.79 -22.17 4.42
N THR A 34 7.49 -22.19 4.21
CA THR A 34 6.97 -22.45 2.87
C THR A 34 7.76 -21.55 1.92
N GLY A 35 8.40 -22.09 0.88
CA GLY A 35 9.29 -21.32 0.00
C GLY A 35 8.69 -20.01 -0.50
N LEU A 36 9.50 -19.09 -1.02
CA LEU A 36 8.99 -17.85 -1.64
C LEU A 36 7.92 -18.24 -2.68
N GLN A 37 6.66 -17.98 -2.33
CA GLN A 37 5.51 -18.32 -3.14
C GLN A 37 4.99 -17.04 -3.77
N VAL A 38 4.54 -17.17 -5.02
CA VAL A 38 3.77 -16.12 -5.67
C VAL A 38 2.41 -16.07 -4.99
N TYR A 39 2.14 -15.00 -4.26
CA TYR A 39 0.81 -14.68 -3.80
C TYR A 39 0.03 -14.10 -4.98
N GLN A 40 -1.13 -14.68 -5.29
CA GLN A 40 -1.94 -14.27 -6.41
C GLN A 40 -3.40 -14.07 -5.99
N THR A 41 -3.91 -12.87 -6.19
CA THR A 41 -5.34 -12.56 -6.21
C THR A 41 -5.80 -12.49 -7.67
N TYR A 42 -6.89 -13.16 -8.01
CA TYR A 42 -7.52 -13.01 -9.32
C TYR A 42 -8.81 -12.20 -9.17
N LEU A 43 -8.89 -11.07 -9.86
CA LEU A 43 -10.03 -10.18 -9.89
C LEU A 43 -10.88 -10.53 -11.11
N GLU A 44 -11.83 -11.45 -10.90
CA GLU A 44 -12.66 -12.02 -11.97
C GLU A 44 -13.42 -10.95 -12.77
N ASP A 45 -14.04 -9.99 -12.07
CA ASP A 45 -14.90 -8.95 -12.68
C ASP A 45 -14.19 -8.07 -13.73
N ILE A 46 -12.88 -7.94 -13.62
CA ILE A 46 -12.06 -7.12 -14.52
C ILE A 46 -10.97 -7.93 -15.23
N ASN A 47 -10.95 -9.25 -15.02
CA ASN A 47 -9.99 -10.19 -15.57
C ASN A 47 -8.51 -9.77 -15.33
N ILE A 48 -8.19 -9.33 -14.11
CA ILE A 48 -6.84 -8.92 -13.73
C ILE A 48 -6.26 -9.88 -12.68
N VAL A 49 -4.98 -10.20 -12.84
CA VAL A 49 -4.20 -10.93 -11.84
C VAL A 49 -3.34 -9.94 -11.05
N ASP A 50 -3.49 -9.93 -9.73
CA ASP A 50 -2.67 -9.14 -8.82
C ASP A 50 -1.71 -10.04 -8.04
N ARG A 51 -0.42 -9.69 -8.08
CA ARG A 51 0.66 -10.41 -7.39
C ARG A 51 1.50 -9.50 -6.50
N CYS A 52 1.02 -8.31 -6.16
CA CYS A 52 1.78 -7.32 -5.38
C CYS A 52 2.24 -7.88 -4.02
N MET A 53 1.39 -8.63 -3.33
CA MET A 53 1.72 -9.23 -2.03
C MET A 53 2.76 -10.37 -2.10
N SER A 54 3.15 -10.81 -3.31
CA SER A 54 4.31 -11.69 -3.49
C SER A 54 5.61 -11.00 -3.07
N CYS A 55 5.74 -9.72 -3.45
CA CYS A 55 6.88 -8.90 -3.08
C CYS A 55 6.64 -8.13 -1.79
N HIS A 56 5.40 -7.72 -1.48
CA HIS A 56 4.99 -6.90 -0.34
C HIS A 56 4.31 -7.71 0.80
N PRO A 57 4.98 -8.66 1.45
CA PRO A 57 4.36 -9.54 2.45
C PRO A 57 3.96 -8.83 3.74
N GLY A 58 4.49 -7.61 3.99
CA GLY A 58 4.15 -6.81 5.16
C GLY A 58 2.83 -6.06 5.05
N ILE A 59 2.32 -5.84 3.82
CA ILE A 59 1.32 -4.80 3.58
C ILE A 59 -0.01 -5.05 4.30
N ASP A 60 -0.43 -6.32 4.38
CA ASP A 60 -1.67 -6.72 5.05
C ASP A 60 -1.46 -7.21 6.49
N LYS A 61 -0.30 -6.92 7.09
CA LYS A 61 -0.06 -7.25 8.50
C LYS A 61 -0.55 -6.12 9.41
N PRO A 62 -1.19 -6.43 10.57
CA PRO A 62 -1.64 -5.40 11.50
C PRO A 62 -0.46 -4.63 12.12
N GLU A 63 0.69 -5.29 12.29
CA GLU A 63 1.92 -4.70 12.80
C GLU A 63 2.97 -4.65 11.69
N SER A 64 3.63 -3.50 11.58
CA SER A 64 4.74 -3.30 10.65
C SER A 64 6.03 -3.91 11.19
N VAL A 65 6.77 -4.63 10.36
CA VAL A 65 8.10 -5.17 10.73
C VAL A 65 9.23 -4.20 10.30
N SER A 66 8.93 -3.30 9.37
CA SER A 66 9.79 -2.20 8.90
C SER A 66 8.93 -1.00 8.53
N GLU A 67 9.47 0.21 8.46
CA GLU A 67 8.79 1.34 7.81
C GLU A 67 8.99 1.33 6.29
N GLU A 68 9.92 0.52 5.79
CA GLU A 68 10.26 0.42 4.38
C GLU A 68 9.57 -0.75 3.69
N GLN A 69 9.19 -0.53 2.43
CA GLN A 69 8.76 -1.61 1.56
C GLN A 69 9.92 -2.59 1.34
N PRO A 70 9.65 -3.90 1.29
CA PRO A 70 8.33 -4.51 1.19
C PRO A 70 7.70 -4.99 2.51
N TYR A 71 8.32 -4.67 3.65
CA TYR A 71 7.91 -5.19 4.96
C TYR A 71 7.06 -4.20 5.76
N ALA A 72 6.77 -3.04 5.17
CA ALA A 72 5.85 -2.06 5.71
C ALA A 72 4.40 -2.54 5.66
N SER A 73 3.66 -2.27 6.73
CA SER A 73 2.19 -2.38 6.78
C SER A 73 1.54 -1.22 6.02
N HIS A 74 0.29 -1.42 5.58
CA HIS A 74 -0.47 -0.40 4.88
C HIS A 74 -0.74 0.81 5.81
N PRO A 75 -0.50 2.06 5.35
CA PRO A 75 -0.90 3.26 6.09
C PRO A 75 -2.40 3.24 6.38
N ASP A 76 -2.81 3.44 7.63
CA ASP A 76 -4.23 3.34 8.05
C ASP A 76 -4.92 2.04 7.57
N ARG A 77 -4.23 0.89 7.70
CA ARG A 77 -4.70 -0.43 7.25
C ARG A 77 -6.18 -0.70 7.53
N GLN A 78 -6.66 -0.36 8.73
CA GLN A 78 -8.05 -0.61 9.11
C GLN A 78 -9.05 0.21 8.29
N LEU A 79 -8.70 1.45 7.91
CA LEU A 79 -9.55 2.31 7.08
C LEU A 79 -9.62 1.78 5.64
N TYR A 80 -8.49 1.41 5.05
CA TYR A 80 -8.43 0.98 3.66
C TYR A 80 -8.68 -0.51 3.51
N LEU A 81 -7.78 -1.36 4.00
CA LEU A 81 -7.83 -2.81 3.81
C LEU A 81 -8.91 -3.48 4.68
N GLY A 82 -9.30 -2.87 5.79
CA GLY A 82 -10.45 -3.34 6.59
C GLY A 82 -11.78 -3.26 5.83
N ASN A 83 -11.91 -2.30 4.90
CA ASN A 83 -13.07 -2.16 4.02
C ASN A 83 -12.84 -2.78 2.62
N HIS A 84 -11.59 -2.85 2.17
CA HIS A 84 -11.18 -3.40 0.88
C HIS A 84 -10.09 -4.48 1.06
N PRO A 85 -10.47 -5.70 1.48
CA PRO A 85 -9.49 -6.76 1.70
C PRO A 85 -8.71 -7.10 0.41
N PRO A 86 -7.37 -7.13 0.41
CA PRO A 86 -6.55 -7.36 -0.78
C PRO A 86 -6.81 -8.68 -1.50
N GLU A 87 -7.29 -9.70 -0.80
CA GLU A 87 -7.68 -10.99 -1.36
C GLU A 87 -8.97 -10.92 -2.20
N LYS A 88 -9.73 -9.83 -2.10
CA LYS A 88 -10.95 -9.58 -2.88
C LYS A 88 -10.80 -8.42 -3.86
N PHE A 89 -10.09 -7.36 -3.47
CA PHE A 89 -9.97 -6.14 -4.26
C PHE A 89 -8.63 -6.02 -5.00
N GLY A 90 -7.59 -6.73 -4.55
CA GLY A 90 -6.23 -6.52 -5.06
C GLY A 90 -5.67 -5.13 -4.73
N CYS A 91 -4.38 -4.95 -4.97
CA CYS A 91 -3.69 -3.68 -4.82
C CYS A 91 -3.94 -2.76 -6.04
N VAL A 92 -4.03 -3.36 -7.22
CA VAL A 92 -4.12 -2.68 -8.52
C VAL A 92 -5.33 -1.76 -8.64
N LEU A 93 -6.45 -2.08 -7.99
CA LEU A 93 -7.65 -1.24 -8.03
C LEU A 93 -7.43 0.16 -7.46
N CYS A 94 -6.54 0.29 -6.46
CA CYS A 94 -6.19 1.58 -5.88
C CYS A 94 -4.90 2.13 -6.51
N HIS A 95 -3.92 1.24 -6.69
CA HIS A 95 -2.53 1.63 -6.96
C HIS A 95 -2.11 1.56 -8.43
N GLU A 96 -2.89 1.03 -9.37
CA GLU A 96 -2.42 0.84 -10.75
C GLU A 96 -1.13 -0.02 -10.85
N GLY A 97 -0.37 0.12 -11.94
CA GLY A 97 0.82 -0.66 -12.24
C GLY A 97 0.52 -1.89 -13.09
N GLN A 98 1.52 -2.76 -13.22
CA GLN A 98 1.42 -4.03 -13.95
C GLN A 98 1.37 -5.18 -12.95
N SER A 99 0.23 -5.31 -12.27
CA SER A 99 0.04 -6.17 -11.09
C SER A 99 0.34 -7.66 -11.32
N SER A 100 0.34 -8.13 -12.57
CA SER A 100 0.69 -9.50 -12.93
C SER A 100 2.20 -9.75 -13.04
N ALA A 101 3.00 -8.70 -13.21
CA ALA A 101 4.44 -8.82 -13.43
C ALA A 101 5.19 -9.06 -12.11
N THR A 102 5.97 -10.14 -12.07
CA THR A 102 6.84 -10.49 -10.93
C THR A 102 8.32 -10.48 -11.30
N SER A 103 8.65 -10.12 -12.54
CA SER A 103 10.01 -10.17 -13.09
C SER A 103 10.89 -8.96 -12.75
N GLY A 104 10.38 -8.00 -11.97
CA GLY A 104 11.16 -6.88 -11.46
C GLY A 104 10.29 -5.70 -11.01
N VAL A 105 10.84 -4.87 -10.12
CA VAL A 105 10.14 -3.73 -9.49
C VAL A 105 9.62 -2.75 -10.55
N LYS A 106 10.47 -2.30 -11.49
CA LYS A 106 10.04 -1.35 -12.54
C LYS A 106 8.90 -1.91 -13.39
N LYS A 107 8.94 -3.20 -13.73
CA LYS A 107 7.89 -3.86 -14.51
C LYS A 107 6.59 -3.93 -13.69
N ALA A 108 6.64 -4.49 -12.48
CA ALA A 108 5.48 -4.59 -11.60
C ALA A 108 4.83 -3.23 -11.31
N HIS A 109 5.64 -2.19 -11.14
CA HIS A 109 5.19 -0.82 -10.92
C HIS A 109 4.75 -0.09 -12.20
N GLY A 110 4.80 -0.72 -13.37
CA GLY A 110 4.42 -0.10 -14.64
C GLY A 110 5.33 1.05 -15.08
N GLU A 111 6.56 1.10 -14.59
CA GLU A 111 7.57 2.13 -14.88
C GLU A 111 8.45 1.69 -16.05
N VAL A 112 7.79 1.29 -17.13
CA VAL A 112 8.40 0.80 -18.35
C VAL A 112 7.83 1.53 -19.55
N GLU A 113 8.59 1.56 -20.63
CA GLU A 113 8.17 2.18 -21.87
C GLU A 113 6.84 1.57 -22.34
N TYR A 114 5.94 2.43 -22.84
CA TYR A 114 4.61 2.09 -23.35
C TYR A 114 3.56 1.62 -22.32
N TRP A 115 3.90 1.53 -21.03
CA TRP A 115 2.89 1.30 -20.00
C TRP A 115 2.25 2.62 -19.57
N LEU A 116 0.94 2.75 -19.75
CA LEU A 116 0.23 4.03 -19.58
C LEU A 116 -0.14 4.34 -18.12
N THR A 117 -0.24 3.32 -17.28
CA THR A 117 -0.70 3.48 -15.89
C THR A 117 0.35 2.95 -14.91
N PRO A 118 1.43 3.72 -14.67
CA PRO A 118 2.39 3.39 -13.61
C PRO A 118 1.71 3.43 -12.24
N ILE A 119 2.36 2.81 -11.26
CA ILE A 119 1.83 2.70 -9.91
C ILE A 119 1.61 4.07 -9.27
N TYR A 120 0.40 4.31 -8.77
CA TYR A 120 0.04 5.44 -7.93
C TYR A 120 0.60 5.26 -6.52
N ARG A 121 1.31 6.29 -6.07
CA ARG A 121 1.97 6.33 -4.77
C ARG A 121 1.34 7.37 -3.87
N GLY A 122 1.26 7.04 -2.58
CA GLY A 122 0.75 7.93 -1.56
C GLY A 122 -0.62 8.49 -1.93
N VAL A 123 -0.76 9.82 -1.86
CA VAL A 123 -2.02 10.53 -2.10
C VAL A 123 -2.62 10.32 -3.49
N VAL A 124 -1.81 9.99 -4.50
CA VAL A 124 -2.29 9.80 -5.88
C VAL A 124 -3.20 8.57 -5.98
N ALA A 125 -3.03 7.57 -5.10
CA ALA A 125 -3.90 6.39 -5.08
C ALA A 125 -5.39 6.74 -4.84
N GLN A 126 -5.67 7.88 -4.19
CA GLN A 126 -7.04 8.36 -3.97
C GLN A 126 -7.78 8.66 -5.28
N ALA A 127 -7.06 8.93 -6.38
CA ALA A 127 -7.67 9.16 -7.70
C ALA A 127 -8.49 7.94 -8.17
N SER A 128 -8.13 6.73 -7.73
CA SER A 128 -8.82 5.50 -8.10
C SER A 128 -10.12 5.28 -7.34
N CYS A 129 -10.35 5.94 -6.20
CA CYS A 129 -11.55 5.72 -5.38
C CYS A 129 -12.84 6.02 -6.15
N ILE A 130 -12.80 6.95 -7.11
CA ILE A 130 -13.96 7.34 -7.94
C ILE A 130 -14.48 6.21 -8.82
N ARG A 131 -13.69 5.15 -9.09
CA ARG A 131 -14.08 4.01 -9.91
C ARG A 131 -15.32 3.31 -9.37
N CYS A 132 -15.43 3.23 -8.04
CA CYS A 132 -16.57 2.63 -7.35
C CYS A 132 -17.37 3.69 -6.58
N HIS A 133 -16.71 4.67 -5.97
CA HIS A 133 -17.36 5.74 -5.21
C HIS A 133 -17.72 6.94 -6.09
N ASN A 134 -18.40 6.72 -7.22
CA ASN A 134 -18.72 7.80 -8.16
C ASN A 134 -19.88 8.70 -7.68
N GLY A 135 -20.89 8.12 -7.04
CA GLY A 135 -22.17 8.77 -6.68
C GLY A 135 -22.27 9.29 -5.25
N VAL A 136 -21.23 9.11 -4.44
CA VAL A 136 -21.17 9.69 -3.09
C VAL A 136 -20.52 11.07 -3.12
N ARG A 137 -20.84 11.92 -2.14
CA ARG A 137 -20.28 13.27 -2.04
C ARG A 137 -18.86 13.28 -1.47
N GLU A 138 -18.62 12.46 -0.44
CA GLU A 138 -17.36 12.36 0.27
C GLU A 138 -17.18 10.94 0.81
N VAL A 139 -15.92 10.50 0.92
CA VAL A 139 -15.47 9.20 1.43
C VAL A 139 -14.20 9.44 2.23
N LYS A 140 -14.18 8.94 3.47
CA LYS A 140 -13.01 9.02 4.34
C LYS A 140 -11.82 8.28 3.72
N GLY A 141 -10.65 8.91 3.70
CA GLY A 141 -9.45 8.41 3.03
C GLY A 141 -9.36 8.76 1.53
N ALA A 142 -10.28 9.56 1.01
CA ALA A 142 -10.29 10.04 -0.38
C ALA A 142 -10.38 11.58 -0.45
N GLU A 143 -9.90 12.29 0.56
CA GLU A 143 -10.01 13.74 0.72
C GLU A 143 -9.51 14.52 -0.50
N VAL A 144 -8.36 14.13 -1.07
CA VAL A 144 -7.74 14.78 -2.24
C VAL A 144 -8.61 14.60 -3.49
N LEU A 145 -9.21 13.41 -3.66
CA LEU A 145 -10.15 13.17 -4.74
C LEU A 145 -11.37 14.09 -4.63
N TRP A 146 -11.93 14.24 -3.44
CA TRP A 146 -13.15 15.05 -3.22
C TRP A 146 -12.88 16.53 -3.37
N GLU A 147 -11.74 17.01 -2.90
CA GLU A 147 -11.27 18.36 -3.16
C GLU A 147 -11.16 18.62 -4.68
N GLY A 148 -10.54 17.69 -5.41
CA GLY A 148 -10.47 17.73 -6.87
C GLY A 148 -11.85 17.80 -7.53
N LYS A 149 -12.78 16.90 -7.17
CA LYS A 149 -14.15 16.91 -7.71
C LYS A 149 -14.89 18.22 -7.41
N LYS A 150 -14.72 18.79 -6.22
CA LYS A 150 -15.30 20.08 -5.84
C LYS A 150 -14.76 21.22 -6.72
N LEU A 151 -13.44 21.28 -6.92
CA LEU A 151 -12.81 22.28 -7.80
C LEU A 151 -13.31 22.16 -9.24
N PHE A 152 -13.37 20.95 -9.80
CA PHE A 152 -13.91 20.72 -11.14
C PHE A 152 -15.39 21.10 -11.25
N GLY A 153 -16.22 20.73 -10.27
CA GLY A 153 -17.63 21.13 -10.24
C GLY A 153 -17.81 22.65 -10.25
N ASN A 154 -17.03 23.36 -9.43
CA ASN A 154 -17.05 24.82 -9.38
C ASN A 154 -16.62 25.45 -10.71
N LEU A 155 -15.61 24.88 -11.37
CA LEU A 155 -15.17 25.33 -12.70
C LEU A 155 -16.29 25.22 -13.73
N VAL A 156 -17.00 24.09 -13.78
CA VAL A 156 -18.11 23.88 -14.71
C VAL A 156 -19.24 24.89 -14.47
N VAL A 157 -19.59 25.14 -13.21
CA VAL A 157 -20.61 26.14 -12.85
C VAL A 157 -20.16 27.54 -13.28
N MET A 158 -18.89 27.89 -13.05
CA MET A 158 -18.34 29.19 -13.44
C MET A 158 -18.36 29.39 -14.96
N VAL A 159 -17.96 28.38 -15.74
CA VAL A 159 -18.01 28.43 -17.21
C VAL A 159 -19.44 28.59 -17.71
N ALA A 160 -20.40 27.84 -17.14
CA ALA A 160 -21.81 27.96 -17.49
C ALA A 160 -22.37 29.35 -17.16
N MET A 161 -21.96 29.95 -16.04
CA MET A 161 -22.34 31.33 -15.70
C MET A 161 -21.76 32.34 -16.71
N ILE A 162 -20.50 32.18 -17.13
CA ILE A 162 -19.86 33.05 -18.13
C ILE A 162 -20.56 32.92 -19.50
N GLN A 163 -20.85 31.70 -19.97
CA GLN A 163 -21.60 31.51 -21.22
C GLN A 163 -22.97 32.17 -21.16
N LYS A 164 -23.68 32.06 -20.03
CA LYS A 164 -24.99 32.70 -19.84
C LYS A 164 -24.93 34.23 -19.81
N VAL A 165 -23.79 34.82 -19.47
CA VAL A 165 -23.56 36.28 -19.52
C VAL A 165 -23.15 36.72 -20.94
N LEU A 166 -22.47 35.86 -21.70
CA LEU A 166 -22.04 36.14 -23.08
C LEU A 166 -23.14 35.89 -24.15
N GLU A 167 -24.17 35.12 -23.80
CA GLU A 167 -25.36 34.89 -24.64
C GLU A 167 -26.45 35.99 -24.48
N VAL A 168 -26.11 37.10 -23.82
CA VAL A 168 -26.92 38.34 -23.73
C VAL A 168 -26.26 39.42 -24.58
#